data_AF-A0A061AFF6-F1
#
_entry.id   AF-A0A061AFF6-F1
#
_cell.length_a   1.000
_cell.length_b   1.000
_cell.length_c   1.000
_cell.angle_alpha   90.00
_cell.angle_beta   90.00
_cell.angle_gamma   90.00
#
_symmetry.space_group_name_H-M   'P 1'
#
loop_
_entity.id
_entity.type
_entity.pdbx_description
1 polymer ?
#
loop_
_entity_poly.entity_id
_entity_poly.type
_entity_poly.pdbx_seq_one_letter_code
_entity_poly.pdbx_strand_id
1 'polypeptide(L)' 'MAKGGNSANNARSNSMNPNNSAYRSSANNHSNQHNPNNSSHQARVDNRANQMNPNNSKTKGK' A
#
# COMPACT_ATOMS: atom_id res chain seq x y z
N MET A 1 20.64 -9.21 -34.48
CA MET A 1 19.34 -9.22 -33.77
C MET A 1 19.53 -8.58 -32.40
N ALA A 2 19.14 -7.32 -32.23
CA ALA A 2 19.35 -6.59 -30.97
C ALA A 2 18.36 -7.06 -29.90
N LYS A 3 18.82 -7.89 -28.96
CA LYS A 3 18.01 -8.46 -27.88
C LYS A 3 18.02 -7.51 -26.67
N GLY A 4 17.45 -6.32 -26.83
CA GLY A 4 17.50 -5.24 -25.83
C GLY A 4 16.15 -4.72 -25.33
N GLY A 5 15.03 -5.31 -25.74
CA GLY A 5 13.70 -4.70 -25.59
C GLY A 5 12.95 -4.91 -24.27
N ASN A 6 13.41 -5.76 -23.35
CA ASN A 6 12.57 -6.26 -22.25
C ASN A 6 13.09 -5.97 -20.82
N SER A 7 14.08 -5.10 -20.64
CA SER A 7 14.67 -4.87 -19.32
C SER A 7 13.65 -4.39 -18.27
N ALA A 8 12.81 -3.41 -18.63
CA ALA A 8 11.77 -2.91 -17.73
C ALA A 8 10.68 -3.95 -17.42
N ASN A 9 10.27 -4.74 -18.42
CA ASN A 9 9.30 -5.80 -18.25
C ASN A 9 9.85 -6.93 -17.37
N ASN A 10 11.12 -7.32 -17.56
CA ASN A 10 11.79 -8.30 -16.73
C ASN A 10 11.93 -7.82 -15.27
N ALA A 11 12.27 -6.54 -15.07
CA ALA A 11 12.36 -5.96 -13.73
C ALA A 11 10.99 -5.97 -13.02
N ARG A 12 9.92 -5.59 -13.72
CA ARG A 12 8.55 -5.59 -13.19
C ARG A 12 8.04 -7.02 -12.91
N SER A 13 8.30 -7.96 -13.81
CA SER A 13 7.96 -9.37 -13.61
C SER A 13 8.70 -9.95 -12.42
N ASN A 14 9.98 -9.61 -12.24
CA ASN A 14 10.74 -10.06 -11.08
C ASN A 14 10.22 -9.45 -9.77
N SER A 15 9.84 -8.16 -9.78
CA SER A 15 9.30 -7.49 -8.58
C SER A 15 7.89 -7.95 -8.20
N MET A 16 7.12 -8.52 -9.15
CA MET A 16 5.79 -9.07 -8.91
C MET A 16 5.74 -10.61 -8.93
N ASN A 17 6.90 -11.25 -8.93
CA ASN A 17 6.98 -12.70 -8.90
C ASN A 17 6.56 -13.21 -7.50
N PRO A 18 5.53 -14.06 -7.37
CA PRO A 18 5.08 -14.59 -6.08
C PRO A 18 6.14 -15.45 -5.37
N ASN A 19 7.13 -15.99 -6.10
CA ASN A 19 8.26 -16.72 -5.51
C ASN A 19 9.41 -15.79 -5.08
N ASN A 20 9.37 -14.50 -5.44
CA ASN A 20 10.33 -13.51 -4.96
C ASN A 20 10.03 -13.16 -3.49
N SER A 21 11.01 -13.37 -2.61
CA SER A 21 10.89 -13.09 -1.16
C SER A 21 10.52 -11.64 -0.85
N ALA A 22 11.05 -10.67 -1.61
CA ALA A 22 10.71 -9.26 -1.41
C ALA A 22 9.23 -8.97 -1.69
N TYR A 23 8.68 -9.56 -2.76
CA TYR A 23 7.26 -9.44 -3.09
C TYR A 23 6.38 -10.08 -2.01
N ARG A 24 6.73 -11.28 -1.55
CA ARG A 24 6.00 -11.98 -0.49
C ARG A 24 6.01 -11.21 0.83
N SER A 25 7.16 -10.67 1.22
CA SER A 25 7.30 -9.84 2.42
C SER A 25 6.44 -8.58 2.32
N SER A 26 6.48 -7.89 1.17
CA SER A 26 5.65 -6.72 0.90
C SER A 26 4.16 -7.05 0.94
N ALA A 27 3.73 -8.17 0.33
CA ALA A 27 2.34 -8.59 0.31
C ALA A 27 1.83 -8.93 1.72
N ASN A 28 2.61 -9.68 2.50
CA ASN A 28 2.27 -10.01 3.89
C ASN A 28 2.15 -8.76 4.77
N ASN A 29 3.10 -7.83 4.63
CA ASN A 29 3.04 -6.56 5.37
C ASN A 29 1.79 -5.76 4.99
N HIS A 30 1.46 -5.70 3.70
CA HIS A 30 0.26 -5.03 3.22
C HIS A 30 -1.01 -5.66 3.81
N SER A 31 -1.14 -7.00 3.75
CA SER A 31 -2.26 -7.71 4.36
C SER A 31 -2.36 -7.46 5.86
N ASN A 32 -1.25 -7.48 6.60
CA ASN A 32 -1.25 -7.21 8.03
C ASN A 32 -1.67 -5.77 8.38
N GLN A 33 -1.28 -4.79 7.56
CA GLN A 33 -1.64 -3.38 7.75
C GLN A 33 -3.12 -3.08 7.44
N HIS A 34 -3.73 -3.87 6.55
CA HIS A 34 -5.12 -3.70 6.12
C HIS A 34 -6.06 -4.77 6.65
N ASN A 35 -5.59 -5.63 7.56
CA ASN A 35 -6.43 -6.62 8.22
C ASN A 35 -7.39 -5.90 9.18
N PRO A 36 -8.71 -5.97 8.98
CA PRO A 36 -9.68 -5.33 9.87
C PRO A 36 -9.66 -5.89 11.30
N ASN A 37 -9.16 -7.11 11.49
CA ASN A 37 -9.00 -7.72 12.81
C ASN A 37 -7.70 -7.27 13.52
N ASN A 38 -6.83 -6.50 12.85
CA ASN A 38 -5.65 -5.92 13.47
C ASN A 38 -6.04 -4.67 14.28
N SER A 39 -5.74 -4.66 15.58
CA SER A 39 -6.01 -3.53 16.48
C SER A 39 -5.42 -2.21 15.99
N SER A 40 -4.25 -2.25 15.36
CA SER A 40 -3.62 -1.05 14.79
C SER A 40 -4.37 -0.52 13.57
N HIS A 41 -5.01 -1.38 12.79
CA HIS A 41 -5.85 -0.98 11.67
C HIS A 41 -7.13 -0.31 12.19
N GLN A 42 -7.81 -0.94 13.15
CA GLN A 42 -9.02 -0.39 13.78
C GLN A 42 -8.75 0.97 14.39
N ALA A 43 -7.71 1.10 15.22
CA ALA A 43 -7.35 2.38 15.82
C ALA A 43 -7.08 3.50 14.79
N ARG A 44 -6.46 3.16 13.63
CA ARG A 44 -6.25 4.13 12.55
C ARG A 44 -7.56 4.55 11.87
N VAL A 45 -8.47 3.61 11.65
CA VAL A 45 -9.79 3.88 11.07
C VAL A 45 -10.61 4.73 12.02
N ASP A 46 -10.65 4.40 13.30
CA ASP A 46 -11.37 5.17 14.32
C ASP A 46 -10.80 6.59 14.46
N ASN A 47 -9.47 6.71 14.49
CA ASN A 47 -8.81 8.01 14.50
C ASN A 47 -9.16 8.84 13.26
N ARG A 48 -9.22 8.21 12.08
CA ARG A 48 -9.63 8.90 10.84
C ARG A 48 -11.11 9.29 10.88
N ALA A 49 -11.99 8.46 11.45
CA ALA A 49 -13.41 8.76 11.58
C ALA A 49 -13.66 9.97 12.50
N ASN A 50 -12.84 10.11 13.55
CA ASN A 50 -12.93 11.22 14.49
C ASN A 50 -12.19 12.49 14.03
N GLN A 51 -11.42 12.42 12.94
CA GLN A 51 -10.74 13.59 12.38
C GLN A 51 -11.64 14.34 11.41
N MET A 52 -11.70 15.66 11.56
CA MET A 52 -12.32 16.52 10.55
C MET A 52 -11.54 16.42 9.25
N ASN A 53 -12.25 16.36 8.12
CA ASN A 53 -11.63 16.36 6.81
C ASN A 53 -10.84 17.68 6.61
N PRO A 54 -9.51 17.64 6.48
CA PRO A 54 -8.68 18.86 6.35
C PRO A 54 -8.94 19.63 5.04
N ASN A 55 -9.58 18.99 4.06
CA ASN A 55 -9.99 19.59 2.80
C ASN A 55 -11.44 20.09 2.81
N ASN A 56 -12.18 19.90 3.90
CA ASN A 56 -13.54 20.43 4.02
C ASN A 56 -13.48 21.91 4.38
N SER A 57 -13.91 22.77 3.45
CA SER A 57 -13.92 24.24 3.61
C SER A 57 -14.72 24.74 4.81
N LYS A 58 -15.68 23.96 5.32
CA LYS A 58 -16.48 24.32 6.51
C LYS A 58 -15.72 24.14 7.83
N THR A 59 -14.67 23.34 7.84
CA THR A 59 -13.85 23.02 9.03
C THR A 59 -12.41 23.53 8.90
N LYS A 60 -12.04 24.06 7.73
CA LYS A 60 -10.71 24.56 7.41
C LYS A 60 -10.57 26.01 7.88
N GLY A 61 -10.26 26.19 9.16
CA GLY A 61 -9.89 27.47 9.78
C GLY A 61 -10.99 28.54 9.72
N LYS A 62 -11.69 28.75 10.83
CA LYS A 62 -12.24 30.08 11.12
C LYS A 62 -11.13 30.98 11.64
#